data_AF-A0ABD4DZT1-F1
#
_entry.id   AF-A0ABD4DZT1-F1
#
_cell.length_a   1.000
_cell.length_b   1.000
_cell.length_c   1.000
_cell.angle_alpha   90.00
_cell.angle_beta   90.00
_cell.angle_gamma   90.00
#
_symmetry.space_group_name_H-M   'P 1'
#
loop_
_entity.id
_entity.type
_entity.pdbx_description
1 polymer ?
#
loop_
_entity_poly.entity_id
_entity_poly.type
_entity_poly.pdbx_seq_one_letter_code
_entity_poly.pdbx_strand_id
1 'polypeptide(L)'
;MDPAFLAEKQAEYQAQVGEGKPLLPVFVAQTAKILNHDRSAYLRFGPYWWAVKRVLRDNDIGVGEYDEPIWANEYACDTPELTLIAAWEFADDNMGQFGVQSNEYDLDGIEFLLYDPDQAEPK
;
A
#
# COMPACT_ATOMS: atom_id res chain seq x y z
N MET A 1 -8.96 -9.81 1.05
CA MET A 1 -10.00 -8.76 0.96
C MET A 1 -11.13 -9.27 0.07
N ASP A 2 -12.40 -8.89 0.32
CA ASP A 2 -13.55 -9.36 -0.48
C ASP A 2 -13.52 -8.74 -1.90
N PRO A 3 -13.57 -9.55 -2.98
CA PRO A 3 -13.62 -9.04 -4.34
C PRO A 3 -14.78 -8.08 -4.63
N ALA A 4 -15.94 -8.28 -4.00
CA ALA A 4 -17.09 -7.40 -4.21
C ALA A 4 -16.84 -6.00 -3.63
N PHE A 5 -16.25 -5.94 -2.44
CA PHE A 5 -15.83 -4.68 -1.81
C PHE A 5 -14.78 -3.95 -2.66
N LEU A 6 -13.78 -4.66 -3.19
CA LEU A 6 -12.76 -4.05 -4.04
C LEU A 6 -13.33 -3.48 -5.34
N ALA A 7 -14.30 -4.16 -5.95
CA ALA A 7 -14.97 -3.66 -7.14
C ALA A 7 -15.79 -2.38 -6.86
N GLU A 8 -16.45 -2.32 -5.71
CA GLU A 8 -17.15 -1.11 -5.25
C GLU A 8 -16.16 0.05 -5.06
N LYS A 9 -15.06 -0.18 -4.34
CA LYS A 9 -14.02 0.82 -4.11
C LYS A 9 -13.36 1.30 -5.39
N GLN A 10 -13.06 0.39 -6.31
CA GLN A 10 -12.54 0.74 -7.62
C GLN A 10 -13.48 1.68 -8.37
N ALA A 11 -14.80 1.42 -8.35
CA ALA A 11 -15.79 2.29 -8.96
C ALA A 11 -15.87 3.67 -8.26
N GLU A 12 -15.82 3.71 -6.92
CA GLU A 12 -15.77 4.95 -6.14
C GLU A 12 -14.57 5.82 -6.51
N TYR A 13 -13.36 5.24 -6.53
CA TYR A 13 -12.15 5.96 -6.91
C TYR A 13 -12.20 6.41 -8.37
N GLN A 14 -12.70 5.58 -9.28
CA GLN A 14 -12.85 5.95 -10.68
C GLN A 14 -13.79 7.15 -10.86
N ALA A 15 -14.88 7.21 -10.09
CA ALA A 15 -15.80 8.34 -10.10
C ALA A 15 -15.13 9.64 -9.58
N GLN A 16 -14.26 9.54 -8.58
CA GLN A 16 -13.52 10.69 -8.03
C GLN A 16 -12.44 11.22 -8.99
N VAL A 17 -11.70 10.33 -9.64
CA VAL A 17 -10.64 10.70 -10.58
C VAL A 17 -11.22 11.22 -11.91
N GLY A 18 -12.39 10.68 -12.29
CA GLY A 18 -13.14 11.03 -13.49
C GLY A 18 -12.97 10.00 -14.61
N GLU A 19 -13.97 9.92 -15.49
CA GLU A 19 -13.97 8.99 -16.63
C GLU A 19 -12.75 9.20 -17.55
N GLY A 20 -12.18 8.09 -18.03
CA GLY A 20 -11.07 8.09 -19.00
C GLY A 20 -9.68 8.33 -18.41
N LYS A 21 -9.56 8.48 -17.10
CA LYS A 21 -8.26 8.56 -16.41
C LYS A 21 -7.96 7.24 -15.69
N PRO A 22 -6.81 6.60 -15.97
CA PRO A 22 -6.44 5.36 -15.30
C PRO A 22 -6.11 5.61 -13.82
N LEU A 23 -6.59 4.74 -12.94
CA LEU A 23 -6.36 4.86 -11.50
C LEU A 23 -4.92 4.52 -11.12
N LEU A 24 -4.32 3.50 -11.72
CA LEU A 24 -2.97 3.04 -11.36
C LEU A 24 -1.93 4.19 -11.32
N PRO A 25 -1.75 5.03 -12.37
CA PRO A 25 -0.79 6.14 -12.30
C PRO A 25 -1.13 7.18 -11.23
N VAL A 26 -2.42 7.39 -10.93
CA VAL A 26 -2.86 8.32 -9.89
C VAL A 26 -2.45 7.81 -8.52
N PHE A 27 -2.73 6.54 -8.22
CA PHE A 27 -2.34 5.92 -6.95
C PHE A 27 -0.82 5.83 -6.80
N VAL A 28 -0.09 5.44 -7.84
CA VAL A 28 1.38 5.41 -7.83
C VAL A 28 1.93 6.80 -7.50
N ALA A 29 1.46 7.85 -8.18
CA ALA A 29 1.90 9.21 -7.93
C ALA A 29 1.56 9.70 -6.52
N GLN A 30 0.37 9.36 -6.01
CA GLN A 30 -0.08 9.75 -4.67
C GLN A 30 0.71 9.04 -3.57
N THR A 31 0.93 7.73 -3.71
CA THR A 31 1.75 6.94 -2.78
C THR A 31 3.20 7.43 -2.79
N ALA A 32 3.80 7.63 -3.98
CA ALA A 32 5.15 8.17 -4.10
C ALA A 32 5.28 9.56 -3.47
N LYS A 33 4.30 10.45 -3.66
CA LYS A 33 4.27 11.78 -3.04
C LYS A 33 4.30 11.71 -1.51
N ILE A 34 3.54 10.79 -0.92
CA ILE A 34 3.52 10.60 0.53
C ILE A 34 4.87 10.09 1.04
N LEU A 35 5.44 9.07 0.40
CA LEU A 35 6.73 8.51 0.79
C LEU A 35 7.88 9.51 0.62
N ASN A 36 7.84 10.35 -0.41
CA ASN A 36 8.81 11.42 -0.61
C ASN A 36 8.74 12.51 0.47
N HIS A 37 7.56 12.74 1.04
CA HIS A 37 7.38 13.68 2.14
C HIS A 37 7.80 13.07 3.48
N ASP A 38 7.40 11.82 3.73
CA ASP A 38 7.73 11.06 4.92
C ASP A 38 7.91 9.59 4.56
N ARG A 39 9.16 9.10 4.62
CA ARG A 39 9.46 7.71 4.27
C ARG A 39 8.81 6.74 5.24
N SER A 40 8.67 7.11 6.52
CA SER A 40 7.99 6.31 7.56
C SER A 40 6.50 6.15 7.29
N ALA A 41 5.92 6.90 6.35
CA ALA A 41 4.54 6.74 5.93
C ALA A 41 4.27 5.37 5.31
N TYR A 42 5.29 4.60 4.92
CA TYR A 42 5.14 3.20 4.50
C TYR A 42 4.41 2.34 5.54
N LEU A 43 4.61 2.66 6.83
CA LEU A 43 3.98 1.96 7.94
C LEU A 43 2.45 1.99 7.84
N ARG A 44 1.84 3.04 7.28
CA ARG A 44 0.38 3.08 7.21
C ARG A 44 -0.25 1.91 6.43
N PHE A 45 0.49 1.32 5.51
CA PHE A 45 0.03 0.21 4.68
C PHE A 45 0.14 -1.16 5.37
N GLY A 46 0.79 -1.24 6.53
CA GLY A 46 0.96 -2.50 7.25
C GLY A 46 1.51 -3.61 6.34
N PRO A 47 0.99 -4.83 6.40
CA PRO A 47 1.48 -5.94 5.58
C PRO A 47 1.36 -5.71 4.07
N TYR A 48 0.41 -4.87 3.62
CA TYR A 48 0.28 -4.50 2.21
C TYR A 48 1.51 -3.75 1.69
N TRP A 49 2.34 -3.18 2.56
CA TRP A 49 3.52 -2.43 2.15
C TRP A 49 4.38 -3.19 1.14
N TRP A 50 4.59 -4.49 1.33
CA TRP A 50 5.45 -5.27 0.45
C TRP A 50 4.89 -5.42 -0.96
N ALA A 51 3.57 -5.60 -1.09
CA ALA A 51 2.88 -5.61 -2.38
C ALA A 51 2.90 -4.22 -3.02
N VAL A 52 2.65 -3.16 -2.24
CA VAL A 52 2.74 -1.76 -2.67
C VAL A 52 4.14 -1.44 -3.19
N LYS A 53 5.19 -1.84 -2.47
CA LYS A 53 6.59 -1.60 -2.83
C LYS A 53 6.92 -2.20 -4.19
N ARG A 54 6.44 -3.41 -4.49
CA ARG A 54 6.60 -4.01 -5.82
C ARG A 54 5.89 -3.22 -6.91
N VAL A 55 4.63 -2.84 -6.70
CA VAL A 55 3.90 -2.00 -7.67
C VAL A 55 4.63 -0.68 -7.93
N LEU A 56 5.17 -0.04 -6.89
CA LEU A 56 5.96 1.19 -7.02
C LEU A 56 7.24 0.96 -7.84
N ARG A 57 7.98 -0.12 -7.56
CA ARG A 57 9.19 -0.48 -8.33
C ARG A 57 8.89 -0.78 -9.80
N ASP A 58 7.81 -1.50 -10.07
CA ASP A 58 7.36 -1.82 -11.44
C ASP A 58 6.92 -0.57 -12.22
N ASN A 59 6.68 0.55 -11.51
CA ASN A 59 6.38 1.86 -12.08
C ASN A 59 7.55 2.85 -11.90
N ASP A 60 8.79 2.33 -11.82
CA ASP A 60 10.04 3.10 -11.77
C ASP A 60 10.16 4.07 -10.57
N ILE A 61 9.45 3.81 -9.47
CA ILE A 61 9.57 4.60 -8.24
C ILE A 61 10.68 4.04 -7.37
N GLY A 62 11.67 4.88 -7.03
CA GLY A 62 12.82 4.52 -6.22
C GLY A 62 12.49 4.32 -4.74
N VAL A 63 12.05 3.12 -4.36
CA VAL A 63 11.76 2.71 -2.97
C VAL A 63 12.74 1.68 -2.40
N GLY A 64 13.86 1.45 -3.09
CA GLY A 64 14.86 0.46 -2.69
C GLY A 64 14.55 -0.97 -3.15
N GLU A 65 15.43 -1.90 -2.80
CA GLU A 65 15.51 -3.24 -3.39
C GLU A 65 15.14 -4.37 -2.42
N TYR A 66 15.12 -4.11 -1.11
CA TYR A 66 14.71 -5.08 -0.10
C TYR A 66 13.27 -5.54 -0.36
N ASP A 67 13.03 -6.84 -0.35
CA ASP A 67 11.75 -7.45 -0.69
C ASP A 67 11.40 -8.55 0.32
N GLU A 68 10.12 -8.68 0.62
CA GLU A 68 9.57 -9.77 1.45
C GLU A 68 8.52 -10.53 0.64
N PRO A 69 8.95 -11.57 -0.11
CA PRO A 69 8.11 -12.15 -1.15
C PRO A 69 6.88 -12.88 -0.64
N ILE A 70 6.93 -13.42 0.59
CA ILE A 70 5.78 -14.11 1.19
C ILE A 70 4.65 -13.11 1.42
N TRP A 71 4.93 -12.01 2.13
CA TRP A 71 3.95 -10.96 2.40
C TRP A 71 3.51 -10.22 1.15
N ALA A 72 4.44 -9.95 0.23
CA ALA A 72 4.11 -9.31 -1.04
C ALA A 72 3.13 -10.15 -1.88
N ASN A 73 3.29 -11.48 -1.89
CA ASN A 73 2.40 -12.37 -2.63
C ASN A 73 1.05 -12.55 -1.91
N GLU A 74 1.05 -12.66 -0.59
CA GLU A 74 -0.17 -12.83 0.22
C GLU A 74 -1.10 -11.61 0.12
N TYR A 75 -0.53 -10.40 0.08
CA TYR A 75 -1.29 -9.14 0.05
C TYR A 75 -1.43 -8.52 -1.35
N ALA A 76 -0.92 -9.18 -2.39
CA ALA A 76 -1.18 -8.79 -3.76
C ALA A 76 -2.63 -9.13 -4.16
N CYS A 77 -3.25 -8.23 -4.92
CA CYS A 77 -4.52 -8.48 -5.58
C CYS A 77 -4.31 -8.83 -7.06
N ASP A 78 -5.40 -9.18 -7.75
CA ASP A 78 -5.39 -9.58 -9.16
C ASP A 78 -4.71 -8.57 -10.10
N THR A 79 -4.74 -7.28 -9.74
CA THR A 79 -4.07 -6.22 -10.49
C THR A 79 -3.25 -5.29 -9.57
N PRO A 80 -2.23 -4.62 -10.11
CA PRO A 80 -1.49 -3.59 -9.37
C PRO A 80 -2.39 -2.47 -8.85
N GLU A 81 -3.41 -2.10 -9.62
CA GLU A 81 -4.39 -1.09 -9.24
C GLU A 81 -5.22 -1.53 -8.02
N LEU A 82 -5.78 -2.75 -8.07
CA LEU A 82 -6.56 -3.29 -6.96
C LEU A 82 -5.69 -3.47 -5.70
N THR A 83 -4.41 -3.80 -5.88
CA THR A 83 -3.45 -3.89 -4.77
C THR A 83 -3.27 -2.53 -4.08
N LEU A 84 -3.12 -1.45 -4.86
CA LEU A 84 -3.03 -0.11 -4.29
C LEU A 84 -4.34 0.33 -3.64
N ILE A 85 -5.49 0.04 -4.24
CA ILE A 85 -6.81 0.34 -3.63
C ILE A 85 -6.94 -0.39 -2.28
N ALA A 86 -6.66 -1.69 -2.24
CA ALA A 86 -6.72 -2.48 -1.02
C ALA A 86 -5.81 -1.91 0.09
N ALA A 87 -4.59 -1.51 -0.28
CA ALA A 87 -3.64 -0.92 0.66
C ALA A 87 -4.09 0.46 1.17
N TRP A 88 -4.72 1.27 0.33
CA TRP A 88 -5.25 2.58 0.72
C TRP A 88 -6.47 2.47 1.64
N GLU A 89 -7.40 1.55 1.36
CA GLU A 89 -8.52 1.27 2.27
C GLU A 89 -8.01 0.73 3.61
N PHE A 90 -7.03 -0.19 3.59
CA PHE A 90 -6.37 -0.64 4.82
C PHE A 90 -5.73 0.53 5.58
N ALA A 91 -5.05 1.44 4.89
CA ALA A 91 -4.39 2.58 5.52
C ALA A 91 -5.38 3.55 6.19
N ASP A 92 -6.56 3.74 5.60
CA ASP A 92 -7.62 4.58 6.15
C ASP A 92 -8.24 3.93 7.41
N ASP A 93 -8.51 2.63 7.37
CA ASP A 93 -8.98 1.85 8.54
C ASP A 93 -7.92 1.83 9.66
N ASN A 94 -6.67 1.56 9.30
CA ASN A 94 -5.53 1.47 10.22
C ASN A 94 -5.26 2.81 10.93
N MET A 95 -5.37 3.94 10.22
CA MET A 95 -5.28 5.27 10.83
C MET A 95 -6.37 5.50 11.89
N GLY A 96 -7.57 4.97 11.67
CA GLY A 96 -8.66 5.04 12.64
C GLY A 96 -8.43 4.16 13.88
N GLN A 97 -7.78 3.00 13.72
CA GLN A 97 -7.67 1.98 14.76
C GLN A 97 -6.39 2.05 15.61
N PHE A 98 -5.23 2.31 15.00
CA PHE A 98 -3.92 2.18 15.66
C PHE A 98 -3.14 3.49 15.79
N GLY A 99 -3.64 4.57 15.19
CA GLY A 99 -2.91 5.83 15.08
C GLY A 99 -1.81 5.79 14.00
N VAL A 100 -1.28 6.96 13.64
CA VAL A 100 -0.30 7.07 12.56
C VAL A 100 1.01 6.37 12.97
N GLN A 101 1.54 5.50 12.11
CA GLN A 101 2.91 4.94 12.19
C GLN A 101 3.18 3.83 13.24
N SER A 102 2.20 3.01 13.61
CA SER A 102 2.53 1.71 14.25
C SER A 102 3.38 0.87 13.30
N ASN A 103 4.35 0.12 13.81
CA ASN A 103 5.06 -0.92 13.06
C ASN A 103 4.69 -2.34 13.51
N GLU A 104 3.85 -2.46 14.54
CA GLU A 104 3.35 -3.73 15.07
C GLU A 104 1.87 -3.91 14.68
N TYR A 105 1.55 -5.09 14.13
CA TYR A 105 0.20 -5.46 13.67
C TYR A 105 -0.17 -6.83 14.22
N ASP A 106 -1.40 -6.97 14.69
CA ASP A 106 -2.00 -8.27 14.98
C ASP A 106 -2.77 -8.76 13.74
N LEU A 107 -2.24 -9.80 13.10
CA LEU A 107 -2.83 -10.43 11.92
C LEU A 107 -3.35 -11.81 12.32
N ASP A 108 -4.63 -11.88 12.68
CA ASP A 108 -5.30 -13.13 13.08
C ASP A 108 -4.56 -13.90 14.19
N GLY A 109 -4.02 -13.18 15.18
CA GLY A 109 -3.26 -13.74 16.30
C GLY A 109 -1.77 -13.94 16.02
N ILE A 110 -1.28 -13.47 14.88
CA ILE A 110 0.14 -13.40 14.55
C ILE A 110 0.62 -11.96 14.71
N GLU A 111 1.59 -11.74 15.60
CA GLU A 111 2.30 -10.47 15.68
C GLU A 111 3.20 -10.31 14.46
N PHE A 112 2.91 -9.30 13.64
CA PHE A 112 3.70 -8.89 12.50
C PHE A 112 4.39 -7.58 12.79
N LEU A 113 5.72 -7.59 12.68
CA LEU A 113 6.56 -6.41 12.79
C LEU A 113 6.96 -5.96 11.38
N LEU A 114 6.43 -4.82 10.95
CA LEU A 114 6.79 -4.21 9.69
C LEU A 114 8.09 -3.43 9.83
N TYR A 115 9.13 -3.87 9.13
CA TYR A 115 10.38 -3.14 9.03
C TYR A 115 10.95 -3.24 7.62
N ASP A 116 11.03 -2.10 6.94
CA ASP A 116 11.73 -1.99 5.65
C ASP A 116 13.01 -1.19 5.84
N PRO A 117 14.21 -1.83 5.76
CA PRO A 117 15.48 -1.13 5.94
C PRO A 117 15.67 -0.03 4.91
N ASP A 118 15.14 -0.20 3.69
CA ASP A 118 15.27 0.83 2.66
C ASP A 118 14.53 2.11 3.04
N GLN A 119 13.42 2.01 3.77
CA GLN A 119 12.61 3.17 4.20
C GLN A 119 13.03 3.71 5.56
N ALA A 120 13.37 2.82 6.50
CA ALA A 120 13.75 3.16 7.87
C ALA A 120 15.13 3.82 7.96
N GLU A 121 16.08 3.42 7.12
CA GLU A 121 17.45 3.93 7.12
C GLU A 121 17.81 4.46 5.73
N PRO A 122 17.53 5.74 5.42
CA PRO A 122 17.91 6.32 4.14
C PRO A 122 19.44 6.30 3.98
N LYS A 123 19.91 5.67 2.91
CA LYS A 123 21.28 5.85 2.40
C LYS A 123 21.38 7.12 1.57
#